data_AF-A0A2A3LW17-F1
#
_entry.id   AF-A0A2A3LW17-F1
#
_cell.length_a   1.000
_cell.length_b   1.000
_cell.length_c   1.000
_cell.angle_alpha   90.00
_cell.angle_beta   90.00
_cell.angle_gamma   90.00
#
_symmetry.space_group_name_H-M   'P 1'
#
loop_
_entity.id
_entity.type
_entity.pdbx_description
1 polymer ?
#
loop_
_entity_poly.entity_id
_entity_poly.type
_entity_poly.pdbx_seq_one_letter_code
_entity_poly.pdbx_strand_id
1 'polypeptide(L)'
;KIPFRPQLSTPKPTIAGPQTAIIVGPPGEEIFTDELGRVKIQFHWDRNGKYNDHSSCWVRVAQSGASGGFGSIQIPRVGDEVVVVFLDGNPDRPLIMGSLYNSTNTPPWSLPANKTQSGFLTRSMKGKGSNANFFRFEDKAGAEQIIMHAERNLDTEVEADDSLKVGGNRTINVEGKHSETIKLETSIAVEEGSYFVTVDQGAVKIKAATSITLEVGSSKLEMKSDGTITLSGISVDVAGSKIINLNKS
;
A
#
# COMPACT_ATOMS: atom_id res chain seq x y z
N LYS A 1 -38.97 16.29 55.81
CA LYS A 1 -39.71 15.21 55.12
C LYS A 1 -38.70 14.45 54.25
N ILE A 2 -38.47 13.16 54.50
CA ILE A 2 -37.54 12.36 53.68
C ILE A 2 -38.29 11.98 52.39
N PRO A 3 -37.78 12.32 51.19
CA PRO A 3 -38.44 11.98 49.94
C PRO A 3 -38.36 10.46 49.72
N PHE A 4 -39.51 9.84 49.42
CA PHE A 4 -39.58 8.41 49.11
C PHE A 4 -38.75 8.07 47.85
N ARG A 5 -38.12 6.90 47.88
CA ARG A 5 -37.42 6.28 46.74
C ARG A 5 -37.83 4.79 46.71
N PRO A 6 -38.29 4.26 45.56
CA PRO A 6 -38.66 2.85 45.48
C PRO A 6 -37.44 1.95 45.64
N GLN A 7 -37.65 0.75 46.19
CA GLN A 7 -36.61 -0.27 46.28
C GLN A 7 -36.34 -0.89 44.90
N LEU A 8 -35.07 -1.10 44.56
CA LEU A 8 -34.66 -1.76 43.32
C LEU A 8 -34.78 -3.29 43.46
N SER A 9 -35.99 -3.83 43.34
CA SER A 9 -36.26 -5.28 43.38
C SER A 9 -36.25 -5.95 42.00
N THR A 10 -36.49 -5.18 40.93
CA THR A 10 -36.50 -5.70 39.55
C THR A 10 -35.08 -5.99 39.09
N PRO A 11 -34.76 -7.22 38.64
CA PRO A 11 -33.46 -7.54 38.08
C PRO A 11 -33.14 -6.71 36.84
N LYS A 12 -31.88 -6.28 36.69
CA LYS A 12 -31.44 -5.62 35.46
C LYS A 12 -31.36 -6.65 34.32
N PRO A 13 -31.84 -6.33 33.11
CA PRO A 13 -31.58 -7.15 31.93
C PRO A 13 -30.07 -7.29 31.69
N THR A 14 -29.64 -8.49 31.31
CA THR A 14 -28.23 -8.78 31.01
C THR A 14 -28.11 -9.58 29.72
N ILE A 15 -27.03 -9.35 28.98
CA ILE A 15 -26.64 -10.14 27.81
C ILE A 15 -25.48 -11.04 28.22
N ALA A 16 -25.67 -12.36 28.11
CA ALA A 16 -24.72 -13.35 28.62
C ALA A 16 -23.45 -13.49 27.75
N GLY A 17 -23.46 -13.06 26.49
CA GLY A 17 -22.34 -13.24 25.59
C GLY A 17 -22.39 -12.36 24.35
N PRO A 18 -21.35 -12.42 23.50
CA PRO A 18 -21.29 -11.66 22.27
C PRO A 18 -22.45 -11.99 21.34
N GLN A 19 -22.90 -11.00 20.58
CA GLN A 19 -23.90 -11.16 19.52
C GLN A 19 -23.36 -10.56 18.23
N THR A 20 -23.96 -10.90 17.10
CA THR A 20 -23.67 -10.26 15.81
C THR A 20 -24.68 -9.16 15.50
N ALA A 21 -24.25 -8.13 14.79
CA ALA A 21 -25.10 -7.07 14.28
C ALA A 21 -24.63 -6.62 12.89
N ILE A 22 -25.50 -5.94 12.15
CA ILE A 22 -25.18 -5.37 10.83
C ILE A 22 -24.89 -3.89 10.98
N ILE A 23 -23.83 -3.41 10.33
CA ILE A 23 -23.49 -1.98 10.25
C ILE A 23 -24.52 -1.27 9.38
N VAL A 24 -25.00 -0.12 9.84
CA VAL A 24 -26.05 0.67 9.17
C VAL A 24 -25.63 2.13 9.02
N GLY A 25 -26.23 2.81 8.04
CA GLY A 25 -25.99 4.22 7.75
C GLY A 25 -27.11 4.82 6.91
N PRO A 26 -26.98 6.10 6.51
CA PRO A 26 -27.95 6.74 5.63
C PRO A 26 -28.07 6.01 4.27
N PRO A 27 -29.21 6.10 3.58
CA PRO A 27 -29.37 5.50 2.26
C PRO A 27 -28.29 5.97 1.27
N GLY A 28 -27.64 5.00 0.61
CA GLY A 28 -26.61 5.26 -0.40
C GLY A 28 -25.21 5.54 0.15
N GLU A 29 -25.03 5.54 1.48
CA GLU A 29 -23.72 5.71 2.11
C GLU A 29 -23.04 4.35 2.31
N GLU A 30 -21.76 4.25 1.90
CA GLU A 30 -20.96 3.03 2.08
C GLU A 30 -20.22 3.03 3.42
N ILE A 31 -19.83 4.20 3.96
CA ILE A 31 -19.15 4.33 5.24
C ILE A 31 -19.84 5.42 6.05
N PHE A 32 -20.36 5.06 7.22
CA PHE A 32 -21.00 6.00 8.13
C PHE A 32 -20.35 5.96 9.51
N THR A 33 -19.51 6.97 9.79
CA THR A 33 -18.72 7.08 11.01
C THR A 33 -18.69 8.51 11.54
N ASP A 34 -18.41 8.68 12.83
CA ASP A 34 -18.12 9.97 13.44
C ASP A 34 -16.61 10.21 13.68
N GLU A 35 -16.28 11.34 14.33
CA GLU A 35 -14.92 11.81 14.63
C GLU A 35 -14.08 10.82 15.48
N LEU A 36 -14.73 9.87 16.15
CA LEU A 36 -14.08 8.87 17.00
C LEU A 36 -13.98 7.49 16.34
N GLY A 37 -14.37 7.37 15.07
CA GLY A 37 -14.41 6.08 14.37
C GLY A 37 -15.56 5.18 14.85
N ARG A 38 -16.61 5.75 15.47
CA ARG A 38 -17.78 4.98 15.89
C ARG A 38 -18.73 4.78 14.72
N VAL A 39 -19.45 3.67 14.74
CA VAL A 39 -20.43 3.28 13.71
C VAL A 39 -21.80 3.08 14.33
N LYS A 40 -22.84 2.99 13.49
CA LYS A 40 -24.16 2.54 13.92
C LYS A 40 -24.41 1.12 13.45
N ILE A 41 -25.15 0.38 14.27
CA ILE A 41 -25.52 -1.01 14.02
C ILE A 41 -27.03 -1.22 14.13
N GLN A 42 -27.52 -2.32 13.55
CA GLN A 42 -28.82 -2.89 13.89
C GLN A 42 -28.64 -4.35 14.30
N PHE A 43 -29.20 -4.70 15.45
CA PHE A 43 -29.23 -6.08 15.93
C PHE A 43 -30.34 -6.87 15.25
N HIS A 44 -30.13 -8.18 15.09
CA HIS A 44 -31.08 -9.10 14.44
C HIS A 44 -32.45 -9.18 15.13
N TRP A 45 -32.50 -8.90 16.43
CA TRP A 45 -33.74 -8.91 17.22
C TRP A 45 -34.47 -7.56 17.22
N ASP A 46 -33.89 -6.50 16.67
CA ASP A 46 -34.54 -5.20 16.56
C ASP A 46 -35.54 -5.20 15.41
N ARG A 47 -36.82 -5.27 15.77
CA ARG A 47 -37.97 -5.26 14.85
C ARG A 47 -38.42 -3.84 14.48
N ASN A 48 -37.98 -2.82 15.22
CA ASN A 48 -38.40 -1.43 15.01
C ASN A 48 -37.43 -0.71 14.09
N GLY A 49 -36.14 -1.04 14.15
CA GLY A 49 -35.09 -0.53 13.28
C GLY A 49 -35.39 -0.70 11.79
N LYS A 50 -34.90 0.25 10.99
CA LYS A 50 -35.15 0.35 9.55
C LYS A 50 -33.88 0.19 8.71
N TYR A 51 -32.83 -0.39 9.30
CA TYR A 51 -31.50 -0.56 8.73
C TYR A 51 -30.92 0.75 8.21
N ASN A 52 -31.09 1.81 8.99
CA ASN A 52 -30.63 3.16 8.67
C ASN A 52 -29.85 3.79 9.83
N ASP A 53 -29.42 5.04 9.65
CA ASP A 53 -28.70 5.85 10.61
C ASP A 53 -29.48 6.16 11.91
N HIS A 54 -30.74 5.76 12.05
CA HIS A 54 -31.53 5.95 13.27
C HIS A 54 -31.67 4.66 14.11
N SER A 55 -31.05 3.56 13.68
CA SER A 55 -31.27 2.23 14.30
C SER A 55 -30.59 2.06 15.67
N SER A 56 -29.52 2.81 15.95
CA SER A 56 -28.81 2.75 17.23
C SER A 56 -28.06 4.03 17.57
N CYS A 57 -27.50 4.07 18.78
CA CYS A 57 -26.50 5.04 19.17
C CYS A 57 -25.16 4.76 18.46
N TRP A 58 -24.19 5.67 18.62
CA TRP A 58 -22.83 5.45 18.15
C TRP A 58 -22.12 4.39 18.99
N VAL A 59 -21.64 3.33 18.33
CA VAL A 59 -20.93 2.20 18.95
C VAL A 59 -19.45 2.24 18.58
N ARG A 60 -18.58 2.12 19.58
CA ARG A 60 -17.12 2.07 19.37
C ARG A 60 -16.69 0.75 18.73
N VAL A 61 -15.65 0.83 17.91
CA VAL A 61 -15.04 -0.32 17.22
C VAL A 61 -13.64 -0.54 17.75
N ALA A 62 -13.37 -1.74 18.28
CA ALA A 62 -12.03 -2.15 18.67
C ALA A 62 -11.11 -2.17 17.43
N GLN A 63 -9.94 -1.54 17.56
CA GLN A 63 -8.89 -1.51 16.53
C GLN A 63 -7.75 -2.44 16.93
N SER A 64 -6.91 -2.90 15.98
CA SER A 64 -5.77 -3.76 16.30
C SER A 64 -4.68 -3.02 17.09
N GLY A 65 -4.57 -1.70 16.92
CA GLY A 65 -3.82 -0.80 17.80
C GLY A 65 -4.43 0.60 17.81
N ALA A 66 -4.56 1.21 19.00
CA ALA A 66 -5.07 2.57 19.16
C ALA A 66 -4.32 3.28 20.29
N SER A 67 -3.76 4.46 19.99
CA SER A 67 -3.00 5.29 20.93
C SER A 67 -3.26 6.77 20.68
N GLY A 68 -2.57 7.67 21.40
CA GLY A 68 -2.71 9.12 21.34
C GLY A 68 -2.27 9.75 20.02
N GLY A 69 -3.00 9.46 18.93
CA GLY A 69 -2.76 9.98 17.58
C GLY A 69 -2.10 9.00 16.60
N PHE A 70 -1.88 7.74 16.98
CA PHE A 70 -1.29 6.72 16.11
C PHE A 70 -1.91 5.34 16.35
N GLY A 71 -1.80 4.44 15.36
CA GLY A 71 -2.35 3.09 15.42
C GLY A 71 -2.93 2.63 14.09
N SER A 72 -3.77 1.60 14.15
CA SER A 72 -4.56 1.10 13.02
C SER A 72 -5.94 1.74 13.00
N ILE A 73 -6.48 1.97 11.80
CA ILE A 73 -7.89 2.32 11.65
C ILE A 73 -8.50 1.53 10.49
N GLN A 74 -9.50 0.71 10.80
CA GLN A 74 -10.32 0.03 9.79
C GLN A 74 -11.78 0.14 10.19
N ILE A 75 -12.49 1.05 9.51
CA ILE A 75 -13.91 1.30 9.76
C ILE A 75 -14.75 0.28 8.99
N PRO A 76 -15.58 -0.55 9.67
CA PRO A 76 -16.54 -1.41 9.01
C PRO A 76 -17.52 -0.60 8.15
N ARG A 77 -17.87 -1.13 6.98
CA ARG A 77 -18.77 -0.47 6.02
C ARG A 77 -20.22 -0.82 6.30
N VAL A 78 -21.14 0.00 5.80
CA VAL A 78 -22.58 -0.30 5.83
C VAL A 78 -22.84 -1.65 5.16
N GLY A 79 -23.55 -2.53 5.85
CA GLY A 79 -23.80 -3.91 5.42
C GLY A 79 -22.79 -4.94 5.95
N ASP A 80 -21.67 -4.52 6.56
CA ASP A 80 -20.75 -5.45 7.23
C ASP A 80 -21.38 -6.07 8.47
N GLU A 81 -21.05 -7.34 8.73
CA GLU A 81 -21.44 -8.05 9.94
C GLU A 81 -20.32 -7.96 10.97
N VAL A 82 -20.68 -7.57 12.19
CA VAL A 82 -19.75 -7.33 13.29
C VAL A 82 -20.14 -8.08 14.55
N VAL A 83 -19.14 -8.45 15.36
CA VAL A 83 -19.32 -9.03 16.69
C VAL A 83 -19.37 -7.91 17.72
N VAL A 84 -20.45 -7.88 18.50
CA VAL A 84 -20.74 -6.88 19.52
C VAL A 84 -20.74 -7.55 20.89
N VAL A 85 -19.97 -7.00 21.81
CA VAL A 85 -20.01 -7.34 23.24
C VAL A 85 -20.68 -6.22 24.02
N PHE A 86 -21.14 -6.55 25.22
CA PHE A 86 -21.84 -5.62 26.10
C PHE A 86 -21.04 -5.48 27.39
N LEU A 87 -20.53 -4.28 27.68
CA LEU A 87 -19.67 -4.04 28.84
C LEU A 87 -20.43 -4.36 30.13
N ASP A 88 -19.85 -5.22 30.96
CA ASP A 88 -20.48 -5.74 32.19
C ASP A 88 -21.81 -6.48 31.93
N GLY A 89 -22.01 -7.00 30.72
CA GLY A 89 -23.27 -7.61 30.29
C GLY A 89 -24.44 -6.62 30.11
N ASN A 90 -24.19 -5.32 30.18
CA ASN A 90 -25.22 -4.29 30.11
C ASN A 90 -25.65 -4.02 28.64
N PRO A 91 -26.92 -4.29 28.27
CA PRO A 91 -27.44 -4.05 26.91
C PRO A 91 -27.22 -2.61 26.40
N ASP A 92 -27.13 -1.63 27.30
CA ASP A 92 -26.97 -0.21 26.97
C ASP A 92 -25.51 0.20 26.68
N ARG A 93 -24.55 -0.73 26.78
CA ARG A 93 -23.12 -0.46 26.60
C ARG A 93 -22.47 -1.37 25.55
N PRO A 94 -22.92 -1.30 24.28
CA PRO A 94 -22.33 -2.09 23.20
C PRO A 94 -20.90 -1.64 22.86
N LEU A 95 -20.07 -2.59 22.45
CA LEU A 95 -18.73 -2.40 21.92
C LEU A 95 -18.49 -3.42 20.81
N ILE A 96 -18.07 -2.99 19.63
CA ILE A 96 -17.72 -3.89 18.53
C ILE A 96 -16.30 -4.41 18.76
N MET A 97 -16.12 -5.73 18.68
CA MET A 97 -14.84 -6.41 18.93
C MET A 97 -14.20 -7.03 17.67
N GLY A 98 -14.93 -7.11 16.56
CA GLY A 98 -14.42 -7.65 15.30
C GLY A 98 -15.47 -7.71 14.22
N SER A 99 -15.04 -8.10 13.02
CA SER A 99 -15.88 -8.27 11.83
C SER A 99 -15.86 -9.71 11.36
N LEU A 100 -16.91 -10.12 10.65
CA LEU A 100 -17.07 -11.48 10.13
C LEU A 100 -17.30 -11.47 8.63
N TYR A 101 -16.82 -12.52 7.96
CA TYR A 101 -17.30 -12.89 6.63
C TYR A 101 -18.56 -13.74 6.76
N ASN A 102 -19.44 -13.65 5.76
CA ASN A 102 -20.66 -14.44 5.65
C ASN A 102 -20.96 -14.76 4.17
N SER A 103 -22.16 -15.29 3.87
CA SER A 103 -22.54 -15.67 2.50
C SER A 103 -22.64 -14.49 1.53
N THR A 104 -22.82 -13.27 2.05
CA THR A 104 -22.88 -12.03 1.25
C THR A 104 -21.50 -11.37 1.19
N ASN A 105 -20.86 -11.18 2.35
CA ASN A 105 -19.53 -10.62 2.47
C ASN A 105 -18.52 -11.76 2.59
N THR A 106 -18.05 -12.25 1.45
CA THR A 106 -17.15 -13.40 1.39
C THR A 106 -15.67 -13.00 1.63
N PRO A 107 -14.81 -13.94 2.06
CA PRO A 107 -13.38 -13.69 2.19
C PRO A 107 -12.74 -13.17 0.88
N PRO A 108 -11.71 -12.31 0.95
CA PRO A 108 -11.12 -11.64 -0.21
C PRO A 108 -10.46 -12.58 -1.20
N TRP A 109 -10.00 -13.75 -0.75
CA TRP A 109 -9.48 -14.81 -1.58
C TRP A 109 -10.38 -16.04 -1.48
N SER A 110 -10.56 -16.74 -2.60
CA SER A 110 -11.45 -17.90 -2.63
C SER A 110 -10.92 -19.03 -1.74
N LEU A 111 -11.74 -19.41 -0.76
CA LEU A 111 -11.47 -20.50 0.17
C LEU A 111 -12.33 -21.72 -0.17
N PRO A 112 -11.83 -22.96 0.05
CA PRO A 112 -10.57 -23.30 0.73
C PRO A 112 -9.33 -23.33 -0.19
N ALA A 113 -9.48 -23.01 -1.47
CA ALA A 113 -8.40 -23.14 -2.47
C ALA A 113 -7.15 -22.33 -2.11
N ASN A 114 -7.31 -21.11 -1.61
CA ASN A 114 -6.21 -20.20 -1.26
C ASN A 114 -5.93 -20.13 0.25
N LYS A 115 -6.04 -21.25 0.97
CA LYS A 115 -5.87 -21.32 2.43
C LYS A 115 -4.48 -20.92 2.96
N THR A 116 -3.47 -20.81 2.07
CA THR A 116 -2.11 -20.37 2.38
C THR A 116 -1.89 -18.88 2.09
N GLN A 117 -2.92 -18.17 1.62
CA GLN A 117 -2.85 -16.72 1.39
C GLN A 117 -3.35 -15.94 2.61
N SER A 118 -2.66 -14.85 2.91
CA SER A 118 -3.03 -13.92 3.98
C SER A 118 -2.67 -12.47 3.61
N GLY A 119 -3.24 -11.48 4.31
CA GLY A 119 -2.90 -10.07 4.11
C GLY A 119 -4.10 -9.13 4.20
N PHE A 120 -3.98 -7.96 3.57
CA PHE A 120 -4.98 -6.90 3.58
C PHE A 120 -5.41 -6.56 2.16
N LEU A 121 -6.72 -6.49 1.94
CA LEU A 121 -7.34 -6.02 0.70
C LEU A 121 -8.34 -4.92 1.05
N THR A 122 -8.15 -3.75 0.46
CA THR A 122 -9.05 -2.59 0.61
C THR A 122 -9.73 -2.28 -0.72
N ARG A 123 -10.88 -1.60 -0.67
CA ARG A 123 -11.68 -1.25 -1.85
C ARG A 123 -11.80 0.25 -2.01
N SER A 124 -11.72 0.75 -3.23
CA SER A 124 -12.11 2.13 -3.53
C SER A 124 -13.59 2.34 -3.19
N MET A 125 -13.91 3.47 -2.55
CA MET A 125 -15.30 3.89 -2.30
C MET A 125 -16.00 4.20 -3.62
N LYS A 126 -17.24 3.75 -3.80
CA LYS A 126 -18.03 3.97 -5.04
C LYS A 126 -17.32 3.49 -6.33
N GLY A 127 -16.30 2.65 -6.19
CA GLY A 127 -15.54 2.06 -7.30
C GLY A 127 -16.20 0.78 -7.82
N LYS A 128 -15.61 0.20 -8.88
CA LYS A 128 -15.96 -1.17 -9.26
C LYS A 128 -15.29 -2.14 -8.30
N GLY A 129 -15.84 -3.33 -8.16
CA GLY A 129 -15.26 -4.41 -7.34
C GLY A 129 -13.87 -4.88 -7.78
N SER A 130 -13.24 -4.30 -8.81
CA SER A 130 -11.84 -4.52 -9.17
C SER A 130 -10.90 -3.46 -8.60
N ASN A 131 -11.39 -2.26 -8.27
CA ASN A 131 -10.55 -1.15 -7.81
C ASN A 131 -10.13 -1.38 -6.35
N ALA A 132 -8.86 -1.71 -6.10
CA ALA A 132 -8.40 -2.17 -4.80
C ALA A 132 -6.93 -1.88 -4.55
N ASN A 133 -6.57 -1.68 -3.28
CA ASN A 133 -5.18 -1.76 -2.83
C ASN A 133 -5.03 -3.05 -2.03
N PHE A 134 -3.93 -3.77 -2.19
CA PHE A 134 -3.67 -4.95 -1.38
C PHE A 134 -2.20 -5.19 -1.10
N PHE A 135 -1.96 -5.79 0.06
CA PHE A 135 -0.68 -6.35 0.47
C PHE A 135 -0.93 -7.79 0.90
N ARG A 136 -0.39 -8.76 0.15
CA ARG A 136 -0.69 -10.18 0.31
C ARG A 136 0.57 -11.03 0.39
N PHE A 137 0.54 -11.99 1.30
CA PHE A 137 1.49 -13.07 1.48
C PHE A 137 0.90 -14.38 0.93
N GLU A 138 1.72 -15.16 0.25
CA GLU A 138 1.47 -16.54 -0.16
C GLU A 138 2.52 -17.43 0.49
N ASP A 139 2.07 -18.38 1.33
CA ASP A 139 2.92 -19.28 2.11
C ASP A 139 2.94 -20.71 1.53
N LYS A 140 2.53 -20.89 0.26
CA LYS A 140 2.65 -22.16 -0.44
C LYS A 140 4.12 -22.47 -0.73
N ALA A 141 4.62 -23.55 -0.11
CA ALA A 141 6.00 -24.02 -0.26
C ALA A 141 6.45 -24.13 -1.73
N GLY A 142 7.57 -23.48 -2.08
CA GLY A 142 8.14 -23.44 -3.43
C GLY A 142 7.44 -22.47 -4.39
N ALA A 143 6.45 -21.73 -3.91
CA ALA A 143 5.70 -20.72 -4.65
C ALA A 143 5.40 -19.49 -3.76
N GLU A 144 6.25 -19.25 -2.75
CA GLU A 144 6.09 -18.17 -1.79
C GLU A 144 6.14 -16.82 -2.51
N GLN A 145 5.26 -15.90 -2.12
CA GLN A 145 5.18 -14.59 -2.75
C GLN A 145 4.71 -13.54 -1.75
N ILE A 146 5.32 -12.36 -1.84
CA ILE A 146 4.73 -11.13 -1.34
C ILE A 146 4.36 -10.27 -2.55
N ILE A 147 3.15 -9.72 -2.56
CA ILE A 147 2.71 -8.74 -3.55
C ILE A 147 2.15 -7.50 -2.85
N MET A 148 2.63 -6.34 -3.30
CA MET A 148 2.08 -5.04 -2.97
C MET A 148 1.47 -4.45 -4.24
N HIS A 149 0.19 -4.09 -4.17
CA HIS A 149 -0.55 -3.51 -5.27
C HIS A 149 -1.22 -2.21 -4.81
N ALA A 150 -0.95 -1.14 -5.56
CA ALA A 150 -1.59 0.15 -5.41
C ALA A 150 -2.51 0.41 -6.60
N GLU A 151 -3.76 0.77 -6.34
CA GLU A 151 -4.76 1.06 -7.37
C GLU A 151 -4.39 2.29 -8.21
N ARG A 152 -3.67 3.25 -7.61
CA ARG A 152 -3.35 4.53 -8.26
C ARG A 152 -1.90 4.94 -8.08
N ASN A 153 -1.57 5.57 -6.96
CA ASN A 153 -0.23 6.02 -6.63
C ASN A 153 0.34 5.13 -5.53
N LEU A 154 1.63 4.81 -5.63
CA LEU A 154 2.43 4.25 -4.55
C LEU A 154 3.57 5.22 -4.26
N ASP A 155 3.54 5.85 -3.10
CA ASP A 155 4.59 6.73 -2.61
C ASP A 155 5.39 5.98 -1.54
N THR A 156 6.72 6.11 -1.54
CA THR A 156 7.62 5.46 -0.58
C THR A 156 8.64 6.48 -0.09
N GLU A 157 8.69 6.67 1.24
CA GLU A 157 9.57 7.62 1.91
C GLU A 157 10.41 6.89 2.96
N VAL A 158 11.72 7.10 2.92
CA VAL A 158 12.69 6.51 3.84
C VAL A 158 13.60 7.61 4.37
N GLU A 159 13.54 7.87 5.68
CA GLU A 159 14.25 8.99 6.32
C GLU A 159 15.76 8.75 6.52
N ALA A 160 16.20 7.51 6.38
CA ALA A 160 17.59 7.11 6.55
C ALA A 160 18.04 6.25 5.36
N ASP A 161 18.24 4.95 5.58
CA ASP A 161 18.81 4.05 4.59
C ASP A 161 17.75 3.10 4.01
N ASP A 162 17.71 2.98 2.68
CA ASP A 162 16.95 1.95 1.97
C ASP A 162 17.92 0.89 1.39
N SER A 163 17.71 -0.38 1.73
CA SER A 163 18.58 -1.48 1.33
C SER A 163 17.79 -2.56 0.63
N LEU A 164 18.21 -2.92 -0.59
CA LEU A 164 17.58 -3.95 -1.40
C LEU A 164 18.60 -5.03 -1.78
N LYS A 165 18.31 -6.29 -1.39
CA LYS A 165 19.03 -7.47 -1.84
C LYS A 165 18.09 -8.42 -2.57
N VAL A 166 18.42 -8.73 -3.82
CA VAL A 166 17.66 -9.69 -4.64
C VAL A 166 18.56 -10.89 -4.93
N GLY A 167 18.16 -12.08 -4.50
CA GLY A 167 18.94 -13.32 -4.72
C GLY A 167 18.77 -13.92 -6.12
N GLY A 168 17.70 -13.53 -6.83
CA GLY A 168 17.43 -13.91 -8.22
C GLY A 168 17.43 -12.69 -9.13
N ASN A 169 16.42 -12.59 -10.00
CA ASN A 169 16.34 -11.52 -11.00
C ASN A 169 15.52 -10.32 -10.50
N ARG A 170 15.92 -9.11 -10.92
CA ARG A 170 15.12 -7.88 -10.77
C ARG A 170 14.70 -7.38 -12.15
N THR A 171 13.41 -7.11 -12.32
CA THR A 171 12.85 -6.51 -13.53
C THR A 171 12.07 -5.25 -13.15
N ILE A 172 12.29 -4.18 -13.90
CA ILE A 172 11.59 -2.90 -13.74
C ILE A 172 10.96 -2.55 -15.09
N ASN A 173 9.65 -2.33 -15.12
CA ASN A 173 8.93 -1.86 -16.29
C ASN A 173 8.23 -0.55 -15.95
N VAL A 174 8.55 0.51 -16.70
CA VAL A 174 7.97 1.85 -16.53
C VAL A 174 7.41 2.27 -17.88
N GLU A 175 6.08 2.33 -17.98
CA GLU A 175 5.40 2.74 -19.22
C GLU A 175 5.49 4.25 -19.47
N GLY A 176 5.64 5.02 -18.40
CA GLY A 176 5.80 6.47 -18.43
C GLY A 176 7.26 6.90 -18.34
N LYS A 177 7.49 8.00 -17.60
CA LYS A 177 8.82 8.54 -17.37
C LYS A 177 9.47 7.92 -16.13
N HIS A 178 10.70 7.44 -16.27
CA HIS A 178 11.60 7.16 -15.15
C HIS A 178 12.51 8.36 -14.88
N SER A 179 12.70 8.73 -13.62
CA SER A 179 13.57 9.83 -13.22
C SER A 179 14.20 9.54 -11.88
N GLU A 180 15.52 9.75 -11.80
CA GLU A 180 16.27 9.64 -10.55
C GLU A 180 17.06 10.94 -10.33
N THR A 181 17.22 11.32 -9.07
CA THR A 181 18.06 12.46 -8.67
C THR A 181 18.90 12.05 -7.49
N ILE A 182 20.20 11.94 -7.73
CA ILE A 182 21.19 11.55 -6.72
C ILE A 182 22.01 12.79 -6.40
N LYS A 183 22.06 13.17 -5.11
CA LYS A 183 22.79 14.38 -4.67
C LYS A 183 24.31 14.19 -4.63
N LEU A 184 24.75 12.97 -4.37
CA LEU A 184 26.15 12.61 -4.22
C LEU A 184 26.52 11.59 -5.31
N GLU A 185 27.18 10.51 -4.92
CA GLU A 185 27.69 9.50 -5.83
C GLU A 185 26.62 8.47 -6.24
N THR A 186 26.71 8.02 -7.49
CA THR A 186 26.09 6.79 -7.96
C THR A 186 27.18 5.90 -8.56
N SER A 187 27.12 4.60 -8.26
CA SER A 187 28.05 3.60 -8.77
C SER A 187 27.26 2.37 -9.22
N ILE A 188 27.57 1.90 -10.42
CA ILE A 188 26.95 0.71 -11.03
C ILE A 188 28.09 -0.21 -11.45
N ALA A 189 28.12 -1.42 -10.89
CA ALA A 189 29.07 -2.46 -11.24
C ALA A 189 28.34 -3.67 -11.83
N VAL A 190 28.79 -4.12 -13.01
CA VAL A 190 28.37 -5.38 -13.63
C VAL A 190 29.59 -6.29 -13.62
N GLU A 191 29.62 -7.25 -12.70
CA GLU A 191 30.79 -8.12 -12.49
C GLU A 191 30.95 -9.15 -13.63
N GLU A 192 29.83 -9.64 -14.15
CA GLU A 192 29.81 -10.62 -15.24
C GLU A 192 28.76 -10.21 -16.29
N GLY A 193 29.08 -10.47 -17.57
CA GLY A 193 28.19 -10.19 -18.69
C GLY A 193 28.41 -8.82 -19.32
N SER A 194 27.32 -8.17 -19.74
CA SER A 194 27.36 -6.95 -20.56
C SER A 194 26.43 -5.87 -20.00
N TYR A 195 26.85 -4.61 -20.14
CA TYR A 195 26.02 -3.45 -19.86
C TYR A 195 25.52 -2.83 -21.18
N PHE A 196 24.21 -2.74 -21.35
CA PHE A 196 23.59 -2.21 -22.57
C PHE A 196 22.84 -0.91 -22.28
N VAL A 197 23.01 0.08 -23.17
CA VAL A 197 22.18 1.28 -23.22
C VAL A 197 21.62 1.38 -24.64
N THR A 198 20.30 1.20 -24.78
CA THR A 198 19.61 1.28 -26.07
C THR A 198 18.58 2.40 -26.03
N VAL A 199 18.59 3.23 -27.07
CA VAL A 199 17.60 4.29 -27.30
C VAL A 199 17.15 4.17 -28.76
N ASP A 200 16.03 3.49 -28.98
CA ASP A 200 15.50 3.23 -30.33
C ASP A 200 15.09 4.53 -31.04
N GLN A 201 14.63 5.52 -30.26
CA GLN A 201 14.22 6.83 -30.75
C GLN A 201 14.71 7.92 -29.79
N GLY A 202 15.33 8.97 -30.34
CA GLY A 202 15.84 10.10 -29.56
C GLY A 202 17.36 10.13 -29.47
N ALA A 203 17.89 10.48 -28.29
CA ALA A 203 19.33 10.67 -28.11
C ALA A 203 19.79 10.28 -26.70
N VAL A 204 21.01 9.74 -26.62
CA VAL A 204 21.77 9.65 -25.36
C VAL A 204 22.50 10.97 -25.14
N LYS A 205 22.30 11.60 -23.99
CA LYS A 205 22.99 12.84 -23.61
C LYS A 205 23.78 12.61 -22.33
N ILE A 206 25.11 12.77 -22.42
CA ILE A 206 26.02 12.71 -21.28
C ILE A 206 26.66 14.10 -21.15
N LYS A 207 26.52 14.70 -19.97
CA LYS A 207 27.12 15.99 -19.63
C LYS A 207 27.82 15.86 -18.29
N ALA A 208 29.08 16.26 -18.24
CA ALA A 208 29.85 16.35 -17.01
C ALA A 208 30.40 17.78 -16.86
N ALA A 209 30.59 18.21 -15.62
CA ALA A 209 31.20 19.51 -15.33
C ALA A 209 32.74 19.45 -15.45
N THR A 210 33.34 18.32 -15.14
CA THR A 210 34.81 18.13 -15.06
C THR A 210 35.34 17.33 -16.23
N SER A 211 34.89 16.09 -16.39
CA SER A 211 35.36 15.20 -17.46
C SER A 211 34.39 14.07 -17.78
N ILE A 212 34.47 13.56 -19.01
CA ILE A 212 33.89 12.29 -19.43
C ILE A 212 35.04 11.37 -19.86
N THR A 213 35.10 10.16 -19.33
CA THR A 213 36.10 9.15 -19.69
C THR A 213 35.41 7.85 -20.10
N LEU A 214 35.83 7.29 -21.24
CA LEU A 214 35.50 5.93 -21.68
C LEU A 214 36.80 5.16 -21.84
N GLU A 215 36.96 4.06 -21.11
CA GLU A 215 38.22 3.33 -21.01
C GLU A 215 38.01 1.81 -21.16
N VAL A 216 38.87 1.16 -21.93
CA VAL A 216 38.91 -0.28 -22.14
C VAL A 216 40.37 -0.73 -22.19
N GLY A 217 40.86 -1.32 -21.11
CA GLY A 217 42.28 -1.71 -21.00
C GLY A 217 43.19 -0.49 -21.24
N SER A 218 44.06 -0.56 -22.24
CA SER A 218 44.96 0.55 -22.61
C SER A 218 44.35 1.61 -23.53
N SER A 219 43.11 1.42 -24.00
CA SER A 219 42.43 2.34 -24.91
C SER A 219 41.53 3.29 -24.12
N LYS A 220 41.63 4.60 -24.39
CA LYS A 220 40.90 5.63 -23.63
C LYS A 220 40.47 6.79 -24.52
N LEU A 221 39.22 7.22 -24.34
CA LEU A 221 38.67 8.50 -24.79
C LEU A 221 38.39 9.37 -23.56
N GLU A 222 38.97 10.55 -23.51
CA GLU A 222 38.81 11.52 -22.42
C GLU A 222 38.43 12.90 -22.95
N MET A 223 37.38 13.49 -22.38
CA MET A 223 36.93 14.85 -22.67
C MET A 223 37.01 15.66 -21.37
N LYS A 224 37.68 16.82 -21.39
CA LYS A 224 37.88 17.68 -20.21
C LYS A 224 37.13 19.00 -20.33
N SER A 225 36.86 19.63 -19.19
CA SER A 225 36.19 20.93 -19.11
C SER A 225 36.97 22.10 -19.71
N ASP A 226 38.29 21.95 -19.92
CA ASP A 226 39.14 22.94 -20.59
C ASP A 226 39.06 22.89 -22.13
N GLY A 227 38.26 21.97 -22.68
CA GLY A 227 38.09 21.75 -24.12
C GLY A 227 39.03 20.71 -24.72
N THR A 228 39.96 20.16 -23.95
CA THR A 228 40.86 19.10 -24.42
C THR A 228 40.09 17.79 -24.63
N ILE A 229 40.25 17.18 -25.81
CA ILE A 229 39.75 15.84 -26.13
C ILE A 229 40.95 14.96 -26.48
N THR A 230 41.14 13.85 -25.77
CA THR A 230 42.26 12.92 -25.97
C THR A 230 41.74 11.56 -26.38
N LEU A 231 42.28 11.01 -27.47
CA LEU A 231 42.13 9.61 -27.86
C LEU A 231 43.50 8.94 -27.73
N SER A 232 43.57 7.81 -27.03
CA SER A 232 44.81 7.07 -26.80
C SER A 232 44.58 5.57 -26.89
N GLY A 233 45.59 4.84 -27.36
CA GLY A 233 45.59 3.39 -27.58
C GLY A 233 46.84 2.94 -28.35
N ILE A 234 46.99 1.63 -28.59
CA ILE A 234 48.14 1.07 -29.33
C ILE A 234 48.11 1.53 -30.80
N SER A 235 46.94 1.51 -31.42
CA SER A 235 46.67 2.07 -32.75
C SER A 235 45.38 2.88 -32.67
N VAL A 236 45.35 4.03 -33.35
CA VAL A 236 44.15 4.87 -33.48
C VAL A 236 43.91 5.11 -34.97
N ASP A 237 43.08 4.27 -35.57
CA ASP A 237 42.69 4.39 -36.97
C ASP A 237 41.46 5.29 -37.09
N VAL A 238 41.58 6.39 -37.86
CA VAL A 238 40.47 7.31 -38.14
C VAL A 238 40.09 7.17 -39.60
N ALA A 239 38.92 6.59 -39.87
CA ALA A 239 38.39 6.39 -41.21
C ALA A 239 37.10 7.20 -41.43
N GLY A 240 36.92 7.75 -42.63
CA GLY A 240 35.77 8.57 -42.98
C GLY A 240 35.38 8.35 -44.43
N SER A 241 34.08 8.18 -44.70
CA SER A 241 33.57 7.89 -46.04
C SER A 241 33.36 9.12 -46.93
N LYS A 242 33.46 10.34 -46.35
CA LYS A 242 33.31 11.60 -47.10
C LYS A 242 34.50 12.54 -46.88
N ILE A 243 34.74 12.99 -45.65
CA ILE A 243 35.82 13.92 -45.31
C ILE A 243 36.28 13.61 -43.88
N ILE A 244 37.59 13.63 -43.62
CA ILE A 244 38.19 13.65 -42.28
C ILE A 244 38.95 14.96 -42.13
N ASN A 245 38.56 15.78 -41.17
CA ASN A 245 39.23 17.05 -40.87
C ASN A 245 39.81 16.99 -39.46
N LEU A 246 41.12 16.84 -39.35
CA LEU A 246 41.80 16.80 -38.05
C LEU A 246 42.29 18.18 -37.59
N ASN A 247 42.35 19.17 -38.50
CA ASN A 247 42.90 20.51 -38.24
C ASN A 247 42.16 21.60 -39.05
N LYS A 248 40.82 21.63 -39.02
CA LYS A 248 40.07 22.68 -39.74
C LYS A 248 40.01 23.94 -38.88
N SER A 249 40.78 24.96 -39.28
CA SER A 249 40.75 26.33 -38.74
C SER A 249 39.46 27.06 -39.07
#